data_AF-A0A7S1S6N2-F1
#
_entry.id   AF-A0A7S1S6N2-F1
#
_cell.length_a   1.000
_cell.length_b   1.000
_cell.length_c   1.000
_cell.angle_alpha   90.00
_cell.angle_beta   90.00
_cell.angle_gamma   90.00
#
_symmetry.space_group_name_H-M   'P 1'
#
loop_
_entity.id
_entity.type
_entity.pdbx_description
1 polymer ?
#
loop_
_entity_poly.entity_id
_entity_poly.type
_entity_poly.pdbx_seq_one_letter_code
_entity_poly.pdbx_strand_id
1 'polypeptide(L)'
;NGHDHNFFDFFCEKSILSDFIRVLRLPKAPKTVKVQLLQTLSMLVQNIRRQTSLYYLLSNNHVNHLITMPLDFGDEEILAYYITLLKSLAMRLDNETIKFFFIQFPEPNFPLYIEATKFFMHRDQMVRAAVRTITLQVYQIAFQPMRSYVLRHATDQYFTQLAYHLRDLWLRIDKAASGASEEEVDTLQHEIDQQQDLLIYLSDVFDLGIDE
;
A
#
# COMPACT_ATOMS: atom_id res chain seq x y z
N ASN A 1 28.02 -11.68 -7.28
CA ASN A 1 27.11 -12.19 -8.33
C ASN A 1 26.91 -13.71 -8.35
N GLY A 2 27.64 -14.53 -7.56
CA GLY A 2 27.36 -15.97 -7.43
C GLY A 2 26.62 -16.39 -6.14
N HIS A 3 26.81 -15.65 -5.05
CA HIS A 3 26.22 -15.99 -3.74
C HIS A 3 24.71 -15.74 -3.65
N ASP A 4 24.19 -14.67 -4.27
CA ASP A 4 22.77 -14.30 -4.20
C ASP A 4 21.85 -15.32 -4.91
N HIS A 5 22.38 -16.04 -5.91
CA HIS A 5 21.61 -17.04 -6.65
C HIS A 5 21.39 -18.28 -5.82
N ASN A 6 22.45 -18.80 -5.19
CA ASN A 6 22.33 -19.94 -4.28
C ASN A 6 21.39 -19.64 -3.10
N PHE A 7 21.35 -18.39 -2.61
CA PHE A 7 20.46 -18.03 -1.51
C PHE A 7 18.99 -18.01 -1.93
N PHE A 8 18.63 -17.37 -3.05
CA PHE A 8 17.24 -17.32 -3.49
C PHE A 8 16.73 -18.70 -3.90
N ASP A 9 17.54 -19.49 -4.60
CA ASP A 9 17.18 -20.83 -5.01
C ASP A 9 16.97 -21.72 -3.76
N PHE A 10 17.85 -21.64 -2.77
CA PHE A 10 17.65 -22.31 -1.47
C PHE A 10 16.39 -21.83 -0.73
N PHE A 11 16.12 -20.51 -0.72
CA PHE A 11 14.92 -19.93 -0.11
C PHE A 11 13.64 -20.52 -0.71
N CYS A 12 13.65 -20.71 -2.03
CA CYS A 12 12.57 -21.32 -2.78
C CYS A 12 12.45 -22.82 -2.53
N GLU A 13 13.55 -23.55 -2.64
CA GLU A 13 13.62 -25.01 -2.39
C GLU A 13 13.13 -25.38 -1.00
N LYS A 14 13.43 -24.56 0.01
CA LYS A 14 13.03 -24.79 1.40
C LYS A 14 11.66 -24.20 1.76
N SER A 15 10.94 -23.59 0.81
CA SER A 15 9.64 -22.97 1.06
C SER A 15 9.66 -21.95 2.21
N ILE A 16 10.76 -21.21 2.36
CA ILE A 16 10.99 -20.32 3.51
C ILE A 16 9.90 -19.23 3.60
N LEU A 17 9.39 -18.75 2.47
CA LEU A 17 8.29 -17.78 2.44
C LEU A 17 7.04 -18.31 3.17
N SER A 18 6.69 -19.57 2.97
CA SER A 18 5.56 -20.21 3.64
C SER A 18 5.76 -20.29 5.14
N ASP A 19 6.99 -20.58 5.58
CA ASP A 19 7.35 -20.58 6.99
C ASP A 19 7.28 -19.18 7.60
N PHE A 20 7.74 -18.15 6.89
CA PHE A 20 7.64 -16.77 7.35
C PHE A 20 6.19 -16.34 7.53
N ILE A 21 5.32 -16.65 6.56
CA ILE A 21 3.88 -16.38 6.66
C ILE A 21 3.26 -17.14 7.84
N ARG A 22 3.64 -18.41 8.04
CA ARG A 22 3.18 -19.22 9.18
C ARG A 22 3.55 -18.58 10.51
N VAL A 23 4.80 -18.11 10.66
CA VAL A 23 5.25 -17.44 11.89
C VAL A 23 4.53 -16.12 12.11
N LEU A 24 4.38 -15.29 11.07
CA LEU A 24 3.68 -14.01 11.18
C LEU A 24 2.20 -14.16 11.60
N ARG A 25 1.56 -15.26 11.19
CA ARG A 25 0.18 -15.60 11.59
C ARG A 25 0.04 -16.06 13.04
N LEU A 26 1.12 -16.45 13.71
CA LEU A 26 1.03 -16.88 15.10
C LEU A 26 0.66 -15.68 15.98
N PRO A 27 -0.47 -15.72 16.71
CA PRO A 27 -0.87 -14.61 17.58
C PRO A 27 0.19 -14.31 18.64
N LYS A 28 0.86 -15.35 19.14
CA LYS A 28 1.88 -15.29 20.19
C LYS A 28 3.31 -15.06 19.67
N ALA A 29 3.51 -14.89 18.36
CA ALA A 29 4.85 -14.56 17.86
C ALA A 29 5.30 -13.19 18.43
N PRO A 30 6.53 -13.08 18.96
CA PRO A 30 7.03 -11.82 19.49
C PRO A 30 6.97 -10.71 18.44
N LYS A 31 6.67 -9.48 18.88
CA LYS A 31 6.66 -8.28 18.02
C LYS A 31 7.94 -8.17 17.19
N THR A 32 9.10 -8.31 17.84
CA THR A 32 10.43 -8.21 17.20
C THR A 32 10.59 -9.20 16.05
N VAL A 33 10.07 -10.42 16.19
CA VAL A 33 10.05 -11.43 15.13
C VAL A 33 9.15 -10.99 13.98
N LYS A 34 7.95 -10.48 14.27
CA LYS A 34 7.02 -10.00 13.23
C LYS A 34 7.62 -8.83 12.44
N VAL A 35 8.16 -7.84 13.14
CA VAL A 35 8.85 -6.68 12.57
C VAL A 35 10.00 -7.12 11.68
N GLN A 36 10.88 -7.98 12.18
CA GLN A 36 12.03 -8.47 11.42
C GLN A 36 11.59 -9.22 10.15
N LEU A 37 10.54 -10.04 10.23
CA LEU A 37 10.03 -10.76 9.08
C LEU A 37 9.42 -9.82 8.03
N LEU A 38 8.64 -8.82 8.43
CA LEU A 38 8.09 -7.81 7.51
C LEU A 38 9.20 -7.01 6.81
N GLN A 39 10.22 -6.61 7.56
CA GLN A 39 11.39 -5.91 7.02
C GLN A 39 12.16 -6.80 6.04
N THR A 40 12.41 -8.07 6.41
CA THR A 40 13.13 -9.04 5.58
C THR A 40 12.40 -9.31 4.28
N LEU A 41 11.07 -9.47 4.32
CA LEU A 41 10.23 -9.66 3.15
C LEU A 41 10.23 -8.41 2.24
N SER A 42 10.18 -7.22 2.83
CA SER A 42 10.28 -5.96 2.08
C SER A 42 11.61 -5.87 1.31
N MET A 43 12.73 -6.14 2.01
CA MET A 43 14.05 -6.16 1.40
C MET A 43 14.19 -7.24 0.33
N LEU A 44 13.62 -8.43 0.56
CA LEU A 44 13.62 -9.52 -0.43
C LEU A 44 12.92 -9.06 -1.71
N VAL A 45 11.71 -8.50 -1.60
CA VAL A 45 10.94 -8.00 -2.76
C VAL A 45 11.72 -6.90 -3.49
N GLN A 46 12.35 -5.97 -2.78
CA GLN A 46 13.13 -4.86 -3.38
C GLN A 46 14.43 -5.32 -4.05
N ASN A 47 15.06 -6.38 -3.55
CA ASN A 47 16.38 -6.81 -4.03
C ASN A 47 16.34 -7.90 -5.10
N ILE A 48 15.20 -8.54 -5.35
CA ILE A 48 15.07 -9.45 -6.49
C ILE A 48 15.26 -8.68 -7.80
N ARG A 49 16.28 -9.07 -8.58
CA ARG A 49 16.60 -8.48 -9.88
C ARG A 49 16.20 -9.35 -11.06
N ARG A 50 16.10 -10.66 -10.84
CA ARG A 50 15.76 -11.63 -11.89
C ARG A 50 14.25 -11.78 -12.01
N GLN A 51 13.74 -11.67 -13.23
CA GLN A 51 12.31 -11.82 -13.52
C GLN A 51 11.77 -13.20 -13.11
N THR A 52 12.52 -14.27 -13.37
CA THR A 52 12.13 -15.64 -13.01
C THR A 52 12.00 -15.81 -11.50
N SER A 53 12.94 -15.26 -10.73
CA SER A 53 12.88 -15.24 -9.27
C SER A 53 11.68 -14.44 -8.75
N LEU A 54 11.40 -13.28 -9.36
CA LEU A 54 10.24 -12.48 -9.01
C LEU A 54 8.95 -13.27 -9.27
N TYR A 55 8.79 -13.84 -10.46
CA TYR A 55 7.62 -14.64 -10.80
C TYR A 55 7.45 -15.82 -9.88
N TYR A 56 8.52 -16.53 -9.52
CA TYR A 56 8.44 -17.63 -8.57
C TYR A 56 7.93 -17.17 -7.20
N LEU A 57 8.42 -16.03 -6.69
CA LEU A 57 7.94 -15.45 -5.43
C LEU A 57 6.44 -15.13 -5.48
N LEU A 58 5.96 -14.60 -6.61
CA LEU A 58 4.58 -14.16 -6.80
C LEU A 58 3.61 -15.32 -7.09
N SER A 59 4.05 -16.40 -7.74
CA SER A 59 3.19 -17.42 -8.37
C SER A 59 2.35 -18.28 -7.42
N ASN A 60 2.70 -18.37 -6.14
CA ASN A 60 2.03 -19.28 -5.18
C ASN A 60 0.97 -18.61 -4.31
N ASN A 61 0.51 -17.41 -4.68
CA ASN A 61 -0.50 -16.62 -3.93
C ASN A 61 -0.10 -16.29 -2.47
N HIS A 62 1.11 -16.65 -2.05
CA HIS A 62 1.70 -16.34 -0.74
C HIS A 62 1.74 -14.84 -0.50
N VAL A 63 1.96 -14.05 -1.55
CA VAL A 63 1.97 -12.60 -1.46
C VAL A 63 0.60 -12.03 -1.10
N ASN A 64 -0.49 -12.51 -1.70
CA ASN A 64 -1.83 -12.09 -1.30
C ASN A 64 -2.15 -12.51 0.15
N HIS A 65 -1.71 -13.69 0.58
CA HIS A 65 -1.83 -14.10 1.98
C HIS A 65 -1.03 -13.24 2.96
N LEU A 66 0.11 -12.70 2.52
CA LEU A 66 0.94 -11.79 3.29
C LEU A 66 0.31 -10.40 3.37
N ILE A 67 -0.28 -9.93 2.27
CA ILE A 67 -1.01 -8.66 2.19
C ILE A 67 -2.22 -8.67 3.14
N THR A 68 -3.06 -9.72 3.11
CA THR A 68 -4.29 -9.81 3.93
C THR A 68 -4.06 -10.32 5.35
N MET A 69 -2.83 -10.23 5.85
CA MET A 69 -2.47 -10.85 7.11
C MET A 69 -3.02 -10.04 8.31
N PRO A 70 -3.63 -10.69 9.32
CA PRO A 70 -4.21 -9.98 10.47
C PRO A 70 -3.11 -9.55 11.45
N LEU A 71 -2.45 -8.44 11.13
CA LEU A 71 -1.44 -7.80 11.97
C LEU A 71 -2.09 -6.83 12.96
N ASP A 72 -1.35 -6.51 14.02
CA ASP A 72 -1.75 -5.47 14.97
C ASP A 72 -1.36 -4.10 14.42
N PHE A 73 -2.28 -3.46 13.69
CA PHE A 73 -2.08 -2.12 13.14
C PHE A 73 -2.23 -0.99 14.17
N GLY A 74 -2.56 -1.32 15.43
CA GLY A 74 -2.46 -0.36 16.53
C GLY A 74 -1.01 -0.08 16.93
N ASP A 75 -0.11 -1.01 16.63
CA ASP A 75 1.33 -0.82 16.80
C ASP A 75 1.92 -0.09 15.58
N GLU A 76 2.36 1.15 15.78
CA GLU A 76 2.89 2.02 14.73
C GLU A 76 4.10 1.42 14.01
N GLU A 77 4.94 0.66 14.71
CA GLU A 77 6.12 0.04 14.13
C GLU A 77 5.71 -1.11 13.20
N ILE A 78 4.78 -1.96 13.63
CA ILE A 78 4.23 -3.03 12.77
C ILE A 78 3.58 -2.42 11.53
N LEU A 79 2.78 -1.38 11.71
CA LEU A 79 2.13 -0.68 10.59
C LEU A 79 3.15 -0.08 9.62
N ALA A 80 4.19 0.58 10.10
CA ALA A 80 5.22 1.19 9.27
C ALA A 80 5.93 0.15 8.37
N TYR A 81 6.32 -1.00 8.95
CA TYR A 81 6.94 -2.08 8.17
C TYR A 81 5.96 -2.77 7.23
N TYR A 82 4.70 -2.91 7.63
CA TYR A 82 3.65 -3.44 6.76
C TYR A 82 3.39 -2.54 5.54
N ILE A 83 3.25 -1.23 5.74
CA ILE A 83 3.07 -0.25 4.65
C ILE A 83 4.29 -0.22 3.74
N THR A 84 5.50 -0.33 4.31
CA THR A 84 6.74 -0.45 3.52
C THR A 84 6.74 -1.69 2.64
N LEU A 85 6.25 -2.82 3.15
CA LEU A 85 6.08 -4.05 2.38
C LEU A 85 5.07 -3.87 1.25
N LEU A 86 3.90 -3.29 1.52
CA LEU A 86 2.88 -3.03 0.48
C LEU A 86 3.44 -2.11 -0.61
N LYS A 87 4.15 -1.04 -0.24
CA LYS A 87 4.82 -0.15 -1.20
C LYS A 87 5.85 -0.89 -2.03
N SER A 88 6.64 -1.77 -1.41
CA SER A 88 7.64 -2.60 -2.11
C SER A 88 7.01 -3.52 -3.14
N LEU A 89 5.85 -4.10 -2.82
CA LEU A 89 5.08 -4.95 -3.73
C LEU A 89 4.45 -4.13 -4.86
N ALA A 90 3.88 -2.96 -4.56
CA ALA A 90 3.32 -2.06 -5.57
C ALA A 90 4.36 -1.61 -6.60
N MET A 91 5.61 -1.44 -6.17
CA MET A 91 6.73 -1.11 -7.06
C MET A 91 7.17 -2.25 -7.98
N ARG A 92 6.59 -3.45 -7.82
CA ARG A 92 6.78 -4.58 -8.73
C ARG A 92 5.61 -4.78 -9.69
N LEU A 93 4.59 -3.92 -9.65
CA LEU A 93 3.45 -4.01 -10.56
C LEU A 93 3.84 -3.55 -11.97
N ASP A 94 3.48 -4.38 -12.93
CA ASP A 94 3.47 -4.10 -14.36
C ASP A 94 2.28 -4.86 -15.00
N ASN A 95 2.11 -4.73 -16.31
CA ASN A 95 1.00 -5.37 -17.04
C ASN A 95 1.04 -6.92 -16.99
N GLU A 96 2.19 -7.51 -16.65
CA GLU A 96 2.35 -8.96 -16.48
C GLU A 96 2.21 -9.38 -15.01
N THR A 97 2.90 -8.72 -14.09
CA THR A 97 2.91 -9.11 -12.68
C THR A 97 1.58 -8.87 -11.99
N ILE A 98 0.77 -7.92 -12.46
CA ILE A 98 -0.55 -7.61 -11.89
C ILE A 98 -1.45 -8.86 -11.80
N LYS A 99 -1.28 -9.82 -12.71
CA LYS A 99 -2.03 -11.08 -12.77
C LYS A 99 -1.78 -11.98 -11.56
N PHE A 100 -0.67 -11.80 -10.84
CA PHE A 100 -0.39 -12.52 -9.59
C PHE A 100 -1.05 -11.89 -8.37
N PHE A 101 -1.37 -10.59 -8.43
CA PHE A 101 -1.98 -9.85 -7.32
C PHE A 101 -3.49 -9.73 -7.45
N PHE A 102 -3.99 -9.60 -8.68
CA PHE A 102 -5.42 -9.48 -8.96
C PHE A 102 -6.06 -10.87 -9.09
N ILE A 103 -6.96 -11.18 -8.17
CA ILE A 103 -7.78 -12.38 -8.20
C ILE A 103 -8.98 -12.08 -9.07
N GLN A 104 -9.12 -12.74 -10.22
CA GLN A 104 -10.24 -12.51 -11.13
C GLN A 104 -11.45 -13.42 -10.84
N PHE A 105 -11.21 -14.61 -10.27
CA PHE A 105 -12.22 -15.63 -10.01
C PHE A 105 -11.99 -16.29 -8.64
N PRO A 106 -13.05 -16.80 -7.96
CA PRO A 106 -14.46 -16.77 -8.38
C PRO A 106 -15.08 -15.38 -8.27
N GLU A 107 -14.63 -14.56 -7.32
CA GLU A 107 -15.03 -13.16 -7.16
C GLU A 107 -13.81 -12.26 -7.36
N PRO A 108 -13.93 -11.19 -8.18
CA PRO A 108 -12.84 -10.24 -8.36
C PRO A 108 -12.39 -9.61 -7.05
N ASN A 109 -11.09 -9.64 -6.77
CA ASN A 109 -10.49 -9.01 -5.60
C ASN A 109 -9.07 -8.53 -5.91
N PHE A 110 -8.69 -7.40 -5.33
CA PHE A 110 -7.33 -6.89 -5.38
C PHE A 110 -6.80 -6.55 -3.98
N PRO A 111 -6.28 -7.54 -3.24
CA PRO A 111 -5.85 -7.36 -1.86
C PRO A 111 -4.89 -6.19 -1.64
N LEU A 112 -3.92 -5.99 -2.54
CA LEU A 112 -2.93 -4.92 -2.39
C LEU A 112 -3.58 -3.53 -2.37
N TYR A 113 -4.53 -3.28 -3.27
CA TYR A 113 -5.27 -2.02 -3.33
C TYR A 113 -6.22 -1.87 -2.14
N ILE A 114 -7.01 -2.91 -1.84
CA ILE A 114 -7.99 -2.88 -0.76
C ILE A 114 -7.33 -2.67 0.60
N GLU A 115 -6.26 -3.40 0.91
CA GLU A 115 -5.58 -3.27 2.20
C GLU A 115 -4.83 -1.93 2.32
N ALA A 116 -4.17 -1.45 1.26
CA ALA A 116 -3.46 -0.17 1.29
C ALA A 116 -4.41 1.01 1.51
N THR A 117 -5.55 1.02 0.80
CA THR A 117 -6.50 2.14 0.86
C THR A 117 -7.19 2.30 2.21
N LYS A 118 -7.15 1.31 3.12
CA LYS A 118 -7.63 1.46 4.50
C LYS A 118 -6.88 2.55 5.29
N PHE A 119 -5.64 2.85 4.90
CA PHE A 119 -4.75 3.77 5.61
C PHE A 119 -4.63 5.16 4.96
N PHE A 120 -5.50 5.47 4.00
CA PHE A 120 -5.43 6.72 3.23
C PHE A 120 -5.56 8.01 4.05
N MET A 121 -6.28 7.93 5.19
CA MET A 121 -6.42 9.03 6.17
C MET A 121 -5.66 8.75 7.47
N HIS A 122 -4.59 7.97 7.42
CA HIS A 122 -3.79 7.71 8.61
C HIS A 122 -3.14 9.00 9.12
N ARG A 123 -2.97 9.14 10.45
CA ARG A 123 -2.39 10.35 11.08
C ARG A 123 -0.94 10.63 10.66
N ASP A 124 -0.18 9.57 10.40
CA ASP A 124 1.21 9.65 9.96
C ASP A 124 1.29 10.01 8.46
N GLN A 125 2.00 11.10 8.14
CA GLN A 125 2.18 11.58 6.77
C GLN A 125 2.94 10.58 5.88
N MET A 126 3.94 9.87 6.40
CA MET A 126 4.68 8.86 5.63
C MET A 126 3.78 7.69 5.24
N VAL A 127 2.85 7.29 6.12
CA VAL A 127 1.85 6.26 5.79
C VAL A 127 0.94 6.75 4.66
N ARG A 128 0.39 7.97 4.76
CA ARG A 128 -0.44 8.54 3.69
C ARG A 128 0.32 8.65 2.36
N ALA A 129 1.57 9.12 2.39
CA ALA A 129 2.42 9.23 1.21
C ALA A 129 2.70 7.86 0.56
N ALA A 130 2.91 6.82 1.37
CA ALA A 130 3.07 5.46 0.86
C ALA A 130 1.77 4.93 0.23
N VAL A 131 0.61 5.16 0.83
CA VAL A 131 -0.70 4.78 0.25
C VAL A 131 -0.90 5.47 -1.10
N ARG A 132 -0.64 6.78 -1.18
CA ARG A 132 -0.71 7.54 -2.44
C ARG A 132 0.23 6.98 -3.51
N THR A 133 1.45 6.60 -3.12
CA THR A 133 2.39 5.94 -4.05
C THR A 133 1.79 4.62 -4.55
N ILE A 134 1.24 3.80 -3.66
CA ILE A 134 0.65 2.50 -4.02
C ILE A 134 -0.51 2.68 -4.99
N THR A 135 -1.44 3.61 -4.72
CA THR A 135 -2.60 3.85 -5.56
C THR A 135 -2.21 4.38 -6.95
N LEU A 136 -1.25 5.32 -7.04
CA LEU A 136 -0.72 5.78 -8.32
C LEU A 136 -0.09 4.64 -9.13
N GLN A 137 0.69 3.77 -8.47
CA GLN A 137 1.30 2.60 -9.12
C GLN A 137 0.26 1.59 -9.61
N VAL A 138 -0.90 1.51 -8.96
CA VAL A 138 -2.02 0.68 -9.39
C VAL A 138 -2.75 1.32 -10.58
N TYR A 139 -3.07 2.61 -10.49
CA TYR A 139 -3.87 3.32 -11.49
C TYR A 139 -3.18 3.40 -12.86
N GLN A 140 -1.84 3.50 -12.91
CA GLN A 140 -1.07 3.50 -14.16
C GLN A 140 -1.10 2.16 -14.94
N ILE A 141 -1.54 1.05 -14.33
CA ILE A 141 -1.51 -0.27 -14.97
C ILE A 141 -2.62 -0.39 -16.02
N ALA A 142 -2.28 -0.86 -17.22
CA ALA A 142 -3.17 -1.01 -18.37
C ALA A 142 -3.72 -2.44 -18.49
N PHE A 143 -4.20 -3.00 -17.38
CA PHE A 143 -4.85 -4.31 -17.34
C PHE A 143 -6.34 -4.17 -17.03
N GLN A 144 -7.16 -4.31 -18.08
CA GLN A 144 -8.58 -3.92 -18.05
C GLN A 144 -9.41 -4.57 -16.92
N PRO A 145 -9.37 -5.90 -16.68
CA PRO A 145 -10.17 -6.50 -15.61
C PRO A 145 -9.90 -5.91 -14.22
N MET A 146 -8.62 -5.64 -13.92
CA MET A 146 -8.21 -5.01 -12.66
C MET A 146 -8.57 -3.53 -12.65
N ARG A 147 -8.35 -2.80 -13.76
CA ARG A 147 -8.68 -1.37 -13.87
C ARG A 147 -10.16 -1.13 -13.62
N SER A 148 -11.06 -1.87 -14.27
CA SER A 148 -12.50 -1.74 -14.06
C SER A 148 -12.91 -2.07 -12.63
N TYR A 149 -12.25 -3.04 -11.99
CA TYR A 149 -12.48 -3.34 -10.57
C TYR A 149 -12.07 -2.17 -9.67
N VAL A 150 -10.86 -1.65 -9.89
CA VAL A 150 -10.28 -0.57 -9.09
C VAL A 150 -11.06 0.73 -9.27
N LEU A 151 -11.40 1.14 -10.48
CA LEU A 151 -12.15 2.39 -10.71
C LEU A 151 -13.53 2.36 -10.04
N ARG A 152 -14.24 1.23 -10.12
CA ARG A 152 -15.53 1.06 -9.40
C ARG A 152 -15.34 1.23 -7.89
N HIS A 153 -14.38 0.52 -7.31
CA HIS A 153 -14.10 0.59 -5.88
C HIS A 153 -13.60 1.98 -5.45
N ALA A 154 -12.80 2.62 -6.30
CA ALA A 154 -12.25 3.94 -6.06
C ALA A 154 -13.38 4.98 -6.00
N THR A 155 -14.30 4.95 -6.96
CA THR A 155 -15.45 5.85 -6.99
C THR A 155 -16.37 5.63 -5.79
N ASP A 156 -16.76 4.38 -5.52
CA ASP A 156 -17.77 4.06 -4.50
C ASP A 156 -17.29 4.32 -3.07
N GLN A 157 -15.98 4.17 -2.82
CA GLN A 157 -15.43 4.27 -1.47
C GLN A 157 -14.32 5.31 -1.37
N TYR A 158 -13.22 5.12 -2.10
CA TYR A 158 -11.99 5.87 -1.86
C TYR A 158 -12.10 7.37 -2.17
N PHE A 159 -12.47 7.73 -3.40
CA PHE A 159 -12.61 9.12 -3.83
C PHE A 159 -13.82 9.81 -3.17
N THR A 160 -14.90 9.07 -2.92
CA THR A 160 -16.03 9.58 -2.14
C THR A 160 -15.58 10.02 -0.74
N GLN A 161 -14.80 9.19 -0.03
CA GLN A 161 -14.29 9.57 1.29
C GLN A 161 -13.25 10.70 1.22
N LEU A 162 -12.41 10.74 0.20
CA LEU A 162 -11.48 11.86 -0.02
C LEU A 162 -12.21 13.18 -0.23
N ALA A 163 -13.31 13.19 -0.99
CA ALA A 163 -14.11 14.39 -1.20
C ALA A 163 -14.76 14.88 0.11
N TYR A 164 -15.29 13.97 0.93
CA TYR A 164 -15.80 14.31 2.27
C TYR A 164 -14.70 14.90 3.16
N HIS A 165 -13.52 14.29 3.16
CA HIS A 165 -12.40 14.79 3.94
C HIS A 165 -11.96 16.19 3.49
N LEU A 166 -11.87 16.43 2.19
CA LEU A 166 -11.50 17.73 1.63
C LEU A 166 -12.52 18.82 2.00
N ARG A 167 -13.82 18.50 1.98
CA ARG A 167 -14.86 19.39 2.49
C ARG A 167 -14.63 19.73 3.96
N ASP A 168 -14.34 18.74 4.79
CA ASP A 168 -14.16 18.94 6.23
C ASP A 168 -12.89 19.77 6.53
N LEU A 169 -11.80 19.53 5.79
CA LEU A 169 -10.60 20.36 5.81
C LEU A 169 -10.94 21.83 5.51
N TRP A 170 -11.68 22.09 4.43
CA TRP A 170 -12.07 23.45 4.06
C TRP A 170 -12.95 24.15 5.09
N LEU A 171 -13.89 23.43 5.73
CA LEU A 171 -14.70 23.99 6.80
C LEU A 171 -13.88 24.37 8.05
N ARG A 172 -12.85 23.57 8.38
CA ARG A 172 -11.94 23.87 9.49
C ARG A 172 -11.05 25.08 9.18
N ILE A 173 -10.53 25.14 7.95
CA ILE A 173 -9.73 26.28 7.45
C ILE A 173 -10.55 27.58 7.51
N ASP A 174 -11.79 27.57 7.00
CA ASP A 174 -12.69 28.72 7.01
C ASP A 174 -12.95 29.22 8.44
N LYS A 175 -13.25 28.29 9.36
CA LYS A 175 -13.47 28.61 10.77
C LYS A 175 -12.22 29.21 11.41
N ALA A 176 -11.05 28.61 11.20
CA ALA A 176 -9.80 29.09 11.78
C ALA A 176 -9.39 30.47 11.25
N ALA A 177 -9.63 30.74 9.96
CA ALA A 177 -9.37 32.04 9.34
C ALA A 177 -10.23 33.18 9.95
N SER A 178 -11.39 32.86 10.52
CA SER A 178 -12.34 33.84 11.06
C SER A 178 -12.04 34.36 12.48
N GLY A 179 -11.02 33.83 13.18
CA GLY A 179 -10.81 34.16 14.61
C GLY A 179 -9.39 34.03 15.18
N ALA A 180 -8.34 33.95 14.35
CA ALA A 180 -7.05 33.38 14.76
C ALA A 180 -6.25 34.16 15.83
N SER A 181 -6.09 33.52 16.99
CA SER A 181 -4.94 33.60 17.92
C SER A 181 -3.70 32.87 17.37
N GLU A 182 -2.52 33.04 17.98
CA GLU A 182 -1.27 32.40 17.49
C GLU A 182 -1.36 30.86 17.40
N GLU A 183 -2.02 30.18 18.35
CA GLU A 183 -2.19 28.72 18.35
C GLU A 183 -3.12 28.23 17.21
N GLU A 184 -4.04 29.09 16.77
CA GLU A 184 -4.91 28.83 15.63
C GLU A 184 -4.19 29.00 14.29
N VAL A 185 -3.08 29.76 14.25
CA VAL A 185 -2.25 29.91 13.03
C VAL A 185 -1.46 28.63 12.72
N ASP A 186 -0.83 28.02 13.72
CA ASP A 186 -0.07 26.76 13.52
C ASP A 186 -1.02 25.61 13.13
N THR A 187 -2.19 25.55 13.76
CA THR A 187 -3.23 24.58 13.43
C THR A 187 -3.74 24.81 12.00
N LEU A 188 -3.98 26.06 11.61
CA LEU A 188 -4.39 26.43 10.26
C LEU A 188 -3.33 26.03 9.23
N GLN A 189 -2.05 26.29 9.50
CA GLN A 189 -0.97 25.93 8.58
C GLN A 189 -0.93 24.40 8.36
N HIS A 190 -1.06 23.62 9.44
CA HIS A 190 -1.10 22.16 9.34
C HIS A 190 -2.27 21.66 8.46
N GLU A 191 -3.45 22.25 8.61
CA GLU A 191 -4.65 21.90 7.83
C GLU A 191 -4.48 22.28 6.35
N ILE A 192 -3.86 23.43 6.07
CA ILE A 192 -3.52 23.88 4.71
C ILE A 192 -2.52 22.90 4.06
N ASP A 193 -1.48 22.48 4.78
CA ASP A 193 -0.49 21.54 4.26
C ASP A 193 -1.16 20.20 3.90
N GLN A 194 -2.05 19.69 4.76
CA GLN A 194 -2.82 18.47 4.47
C GLN A 194 -3.71 18.61 3.23
N GLN A 195 -4.36 19.77 3.07
CA GLN A 195 -5.18 20.07 1.90
C GLN A 195 -4.33 20.10 0.63
N GLN A 196 -3.20 20.82 0.63
CA GLN A 196 -2.30 20.92 -0.52
C GLN A 196 -1.79 19.54 -0.93
N ASP A 197 -1.32 18.76 0.03
CA ASP A 197 -0.90 17.36 -0.16
C ASP A 197 -1.98 16.51 -0.85
N LEU A 198 -3.25 16.71 -0.49
CA LEU A 198 -4.36 15.96 -1.09
C LEU A 198 -4.67 16.45 -2.51
N LEU A 199 -4.66 17.77 -2.74
CA LEU A 199 -4.90 18.34 -4.07
C LEU A 199 -3.81 17.96 -5.07
N ILE A 200 -2.55 17.95 -4.64
CA ILE A 200 -1.42 17.47 -5.47
C ILE A 200 -1.65 16.01 -5.85
N TYR A 201 -2.00 15.16 -4.90
CA TYR A 201 -2.31 13.75 -5.19
C TYR A 201 -3.48 13.59 -6.17
N LEU A 202 -4.55 14.37 -6.02
CA LEU A 202 -5.67 14.31 -6.98
C LEU A 202 -5.23 14.76 -8.37
N SER A 203 -4.40 15.81 -8.47
CA SER A 203 -3.79 16.23 -9.74
C SER A 203 -2.99 15.09 -10.37
N ASP A 204 -2.11 14.45 -9.60
CA ASP A 204 -1.30 13.31 -10.08
C ASP A 204 -2.19 12.19 -10.63
N VAL A 205 -3.33 11.91 -9.98
CA VAL A 205 -4.30 10.91 -10.46
C VAL A 205 -4.95 11.35 -11.77
N PHE A 206 -5.39 12.60 -11.89
CA PHE A 206 -5.99 13.12 -13.12
C PHE A 206 -5.00 13.12 -14.29
N ASP A 207 -3.74 13.46 -14.02
CA ASP A 207 -2.65 13.50 -15.02
C ASP A 207 -2.30 12.11 -15.58
N LEU A 208 -2.75 11.02 -14.94
CA LEU A 208 -2.64 9.67 -15.51
C LEU A 208 -3.49 9.49 -16.79
N GLY A 209 -4.46 10.37 -17.06
CA GLY A 209 -5.25 10.35 -18.30
C GLY A 209 -5.99 9.03 -18.51
N ILE A 210 -6.55 8.46 -17.44
CA ILE A 210 -7.22 7.17 -17.50
C ILE A 210 -8.61 7.37 -18.12
N ASP A 211 -8.74 6.99 -19.39
CA ASP A 211 -10.04 6.90 -20.04
C ASP A 211 -10.88 5.75 -19.43
N GLU A 212 -12.18 6.00 -19.24
CA GLU A 212 -13.17 5.02 -18.79
C GLU A 212 -13.35 3.83 -19.74
#